data_AF-A0A972KTA7-F1
#
_entry.id   AF-A0A972KTA7-F1
#
_cell.length_a   1.000
_cell.length_b   1.000
_cell.length_c   1.000
_cell.angle_alpha   90.00
_cell.angle_beta   90.00
_cell.angle_gamma   90.00
#
_symmetry.space_group_name_H-M   'P 1'
#
loop_
_entity.id
_entity.type
_entity.pdbx_description
1 polymer ?
#
loop_
_entity_poly.entity_id
_entity_poly.type
_entity_poly.pdbx_seq_one_letter_code
_entity_poly.pdbx_strand_id
1 'polypeptide(L)'
;SETFWATALEVEVYPLHCFFLGLLLWSFTGIIFKKGHRRWWPFAFLLGLSFSNHMTTILFVLPAAIVFFMRYKFTRKTWKRLVSTFPAFAAGLLPYLYLPLRAASQPYMNWGNPQTLENFVWHVTGKQYRVWMFSGLETAGRQLDHFLSSFPAEFGYIFFPLILIGVWKAFTSNRTGAWLLLLLFGVTVFYSINYDIHDIDSYFLLAYIAAGAWIAYGLAAIVSWSGKKRMIPIAAVVAALLFEIGVNLGRVDQSNNYMVEDYTANMFKSFKRGALVFSFQWDYWVSASYVFQRVRKIRQDVTVIDKELLRRSWYLQHLDEYYPELMALVKDEEAAYKVELYKFEHDLPYNPAVIERRFNDFINAMINRSIERRAVYFTPEMEQHFAPGYQRIPEGLAFRLYKTPPPLEYQVNDEFSIRPFPRSGRLEDGMKGLYVSMLTNRGIYLFRRQAYRKSVEYFDRALALQPGNPVARQWKAQVEEALMLSRTLPNGYK
;
A
#
# COMPACT_ATOMS: atom_id res chain seq x y z
N SER A 1 -12.28 15.93 -6.15
CA SER A 1 -11.29 14.83 -6.23
C SER A 1 -11.55 13.90 -5.08
N GLU A 2 -12.06 12.72 -5.42
CA GLU A 2 -12.31 11.61 -4.51
C GLU A 2 -10.99 11.15 -3.86
N THR A 3 -9.94 10.94 -4.68
CA THR A 3 -8.61 10.55 -4.20
C THR A 3 -7.99 11.58 -3.25
N PHE A 4 -8.09 12.87 -3.57
CA PHE A 4 -7.60 13.93 -2.66
C PHE A 4 -8.27 13.87 -1.29
N TRP A 5 -9.57 13.56 -1.23
CA TRP A 5 -10.27 13.42 0.05
C TRP A 5 -9.92 12.11 0.74
N ALA A 6 -9.87 10.98 0.01
CA ALA A 6 -9.52 9.67 0.56
C ALA A 6 -8.16 9.69 1.28
N THR A 7 -7.14 10.31 0.67
CA THR A 7 -5.81 10.43 1.29
C THR A 7 -5.80 11.21 2.61
N ALA A 8 -6.78 12.10 2.85
CA ALA A 8 -6.93 12.81 4.13
C ALA A 8 -7.52 11.93 5.25
N LEU A 9 -8.08 10.77 4.90
CA LEU A 9 -8.61 9.77 5.83
C LEU A 9 -7.61 8.65 6.13
N GLU A 10 -6.48 8.63 5.42
CA GLU A 10 -5.42 7.65 5.56
C GLU A 10 -4.26 8.20 6.40
N VAL A 11 -3.59 7.32 7.16
CA VAL A 11 -2.37 7.66 7.90
C VAL A 11 -1.17 7.57 6.98
N GLU A 12 -1.15 8.46 5.99
CA GLU A 12 -0.15 8.50 4.91
C GLU A 12 0.50 9.89 4.77
N VAL A 13 1.58 9.97 3.98
CA VAL A 13 2.37 11.20 3.79
C VAL A 13 1.71 12.24 2.86
N TYR A 14 0.65 11.84 2.15
CA TYR A 14 0.08 12.59 1.04
C TYR A 14 -0.64 13.90 1.44
N PRO A 15 -1.44 13.98 2.53
CA PRO A 15 -2.10 15.22 2.91
C PRO A 15 -1.11 16.36 3.20
N LEU A 16 -0.06 16.04 3.97
CA LEU A 16 1.02 16.97 4.26
C LEU A 16 1.81 17.33 2.98
N HIS A 17 2.01 16.35 2.08
CA HIS A 17 2.63 16.61 0.79
C HIS A 17 1.82 17.58 -0.07
N CYS A 18 0.51 17.38 -0.19
CA CYS A 18 -0.41 18.27 -0.91
C CYS A 18 -0.36 19.70 -0.36
N PHE A 19 -0.31 19.85 0.97
CA PHE A 19 -0.11 21.15 1.60
C PHE A 19 1.22 21.79 1.17
N PHE A 20 2.32 21.05 1.20
CA PHE A 20 3.61 21.56 0.73
C PHE A 20 3.62 21.90 -0.76
N LEU A 21 3.01 21.09 -1.63
CA LEU A 21 2.88 21.39 -3.05
C LEU A 21 2.08 22.68 -3.29
N GLY A 22 0.99 22.88 -2.55
CA GLY A 22 0.21 24.13 -2.58
C GLY A 22 1.03 25.35 -2.14
N LEU A 23 1.76 25.24 -1.03
CA LEU A 23 2.65 26.31 -0.55
C LEU A 23 3.80 26.58 -1.53
N LEU A 24 4.35 25.55 -2.17
CA LEU A 24 5.40 25.68 -3.18
C LEU A 24 4.88 26.43 -4.39
N LEU A 25 3.71 26.05 -4.90
CA LEU A 25 3.06 26.72 -6.02
C LEU A 25 2.77 28.20 -5.68
N TRP A 26 2.22 28.47 -4.50
CA TRP A 26 1.94 29.84 -4.04
C TRP A 26 3.23 30.67 -3.89
N SER A 27 4.25 30.12 -3.24
CA SER A 27 5.54 30.79 -3.05
C SER A 27 6.26 31.05 -4.38
N PHE A 28 6.25 30.06 -5.28
CA PHE A 28 6.88 30.12 -6.59
C PHE A 28 6.20 31.13 -7.52
N THR A 29 4.87 31.12 -7.60
CA THR A 29 4.13 32.15 -8.36
C THR A 29 4.40 33.54 -7.79
N GLY A 30 4.60 33.65 -6.48
CA GLY A 30 5.09 34.85 -5.82
C GLY A 30 6.48 35.32 -6.28
N ILE A 31 7.39 34.41 -6.65
CA ILE A 31 8.72 34.74 -7.21
C ILE A 31 8.62 35.15 -8.69
N ILE A 32 7.75 34.50 -9.44
CA ILE A 32 7.60 34.72 -10.89
C ILE A 32 6.84 36.03 -11.18
N PHE A 33 5.73 36.28 -10.48
CA PHE A 33 4.81 37.37 -10.82
C PHE A 33 4.94 38.63 -9.97
N LYS A 34 5.37 38.52 -8.70
CA LYS A 34 5.57 39.71 -7.84
C LYS A 34 7.06 40.03 -7.82
N LYS A 35 7.44 41.23 -8.27
CA LYS A 35 8.84 41.69 -8.24
C LYS A 35 9.33 41.71 -6.78
N GLY A 36 10.27 40.83 -6.44
CA GLY A 36 10.77 40.77 -5.06
C GLY A 36 11.60 39.53 -4.78
N HIS A 37 12.91 39.69 -4.73
CA HIS A 37 13.82 38.57 -4.59
C HIS A 37 13.96 38.00 -3.16
N ARG A 38 13.40 38.67 -2.15
CA ARG A 38 13.41 38.20 -0.75
C ARG A 38 12.69 36.86 -0.57
N ARG A 39 11.89 36.44 -1.55
CA ARG A 39 11.09 35.21 -1.53
C ARG A 39 11.88 33.94 -1.87
N TRP A 40 13.09 34.07 -2.39
CA TRP A 40 13.87 32.91 -2.83
C TRP A 40 14.34 32.04 -1.65
N TRP A 41 14.69 32.67 -0.52
CA TRP A 41 15.12 31.96 0.69
C TRP A 41 14.00 31.13 1.34
N PRO A 42 12.82 31.71 1.64
CA PRO A 42 11.68 30.91 2.12
C PRO A 42 11.26 29.81 1.16
N PHE A 43 11.27 30.07 -0.16
CA PHE A 43 10.96 29.06 -1.16
C PHE A 43 11.98 27.91 -1.17
N ALA A 44 13.27 28.21 -1.09
CA ALA A 44 14.32 27.19 -1.03
C ALA A 44 14.19 26.33 0.24
N PHE A 45 13.93 26.93 1.40
CA PHE A 45 13.64 26.19 2.64
C PHE A 45 12.42 25.28 2.50
N LEU A 46 11.31 25.81 1.98
CA LEU A 46 10.10 25.04 1.75
C LEU A 46 10.31 23.90 0.76
N LEU A 47 11.15 24.10 -0.27
CA LEU A 47 11.49 23.06 -1.23
C LEU A 47 12.26 21.91 -0.55
N GLY A 48 13.25 22.23 0.29
CA GLY A 48 13.96 21.22 1.09
C GLY A 48 13.02 20.45 2.01
N LEU A 49 12.14 21.17 2.73
CA LEU A 49 11.15 20.57 3.62
C LEU A 49 10.17 19.65 2.88
N SER A 50 9.75 20.04 1.68
CA SER A 50 8.88 19.23 0.84
C SER A 50 9.55 17.93 0.40
N PHE A 51 10.83 17.96 0.02
CA PHE A 51 11.60 16.75 -0.28
C PHE A 51 11.71 15.82 0.93
N SER A 52 11.95 16.37 2.13
CA SER A 52 11.96 15.58 3.37
C SER A 52 10.62 14.93 3.71
N ASN A 53 9.51 15.39 3.12
CA ASN A 53 8.21 14.74 3.26
C ASN A 53 7.98 13.67 2.20
N HIS A 54 8.18 13.98 0.91
CA HIS A 54 7.95 13.02 -0.16
C HIS A 54 8.75 13.33 -1.43
N MET A 55 9.31 12.31 -2.08
CA MET A 55 10.22 12.48 -3.21
C MET A 55 9.53 13.02 -4.48
N THR A 56 8.21 12.85 -4.61
CA THR A 56 7.45 13.41 -5.76
C THR A 56 7.47 14.95 -5.80
N THR A 57 8.03 15.63 -4.80
CA THR A 57 8.45 17.04 -4.94
C THR A 57 9.28 17.28 -6.19
N ILE A 58 10.05 16.29 -6.67
CA ILE A 58 10.82 16.40 -7.91
C ILE A 58 9.94 16.72 -9.13
N LEU A 59 8.69 16.28 -9.14
CA LEU A 59 7.71 16.53 -10.21
C LEU A 59 7.33 18.01 -10.29
N PHE A 60 7.46 18.75 -9.18
CA PHE A 60 7.32 20.20 -9.16
C PHE A 60 8.59 20.91 -9.67
N VAL A 61 9.78 20.40 -9.31
CA VAL A 61 11.06 21.07 -9.58
C VAL A 61 11.31 21.26 -11.06
N LEU A 62 11.07 20.24 -11.90
CA LEU A 62 11.36 20.33 -13.33
C LEU A 62 10.51 21.41 -14.05
N PRO A 63 9.16 21.41 -13.96
CA PRO A 63 8.32 22.51 -14.45
C PRO A 63 8.69 23.88 -13.88
N ALA A 64 8.95 23.96 -12.57
CA ALA A 64 9.33 25.21 -11.92
C ALA A 64 10.67 25.75 -12.44
N ALA A 65 11.67 24.89 -12.66
CA ALA A 65 12.96 25.28 -13.21
C ALA A 65 12.84 25.85 -14.63
N ILE A 66 12.06 25.20 -15.51
CA ILE A 66 11.79 25.68 -16.87
C ILE A 66 11.23 27.10 -16.82
N VAL A 67 10.14 27.31 -16.08
CA VAL A 67 9.48 28.63 -15.96
C VAL A 67 10.38 29.67 -15.31
N PHE A 68 11.15 29.27 -14.30
CA PHE A 68 12.09 30.12 -13.60
C PHE A 68 13.18 30.66 -14.53
N PHE A 69 13.83 29.79 -15.31
CA PHE A 69 14.89 30.19 -16.23
C PHE A 69 14.36 30.90 -17.47
N MET A 70 13.12 30.65 -17.91
CA MET A 70 12.47 31.49 -18.92
C MET A 70 12.37 32.96 -18.46
N ARG A 71 12.08 33.17 -17.17
CA ARG A 71 11.88 34.50 -16.56
C ARG A 71 13.18 35.21 -16.16
N TYR A 72 14.13 34.50 -15.56
CA TYR A 72 15.36 35.06 -14.98
C TYR A 72 16.62 34.81 -15.81
N LYS A 73 16.53 33.96 -16.86
CA LYS A 73 17.62 33.59 -17.78
C LYS A 73 18.82 32.92 -17.10
N PHE A 74 19.63 32.23 -17.89
CA PHE A 74 20.86 31.57 -17.45
C PHE A 74 22.01 32.57 -17.30
N THR A 75 21.91 33.48 -16.31
CA THR A 75 22.93 34.49 -16.05
C THR A 75 23.75 34.17 -14.80
N ARG A 76 24.99 34.66 -14.73
CA ARG A 76 25.84 34.55 -13.52
C ARG A 76 25.16 35.12 -12.27
N LYS A 77 24.36 36.19 -12.41
CA LYS A 77 23.60 36.80 -11.31
C LYS A 77 22.51 35.86 -10.78
N THR A 78 21.78 35.18 -11.69
CA THR A 78 20.76 34.18 -11.34
C THR A 78 21.39 33.02 -10.59
N TRP A 79 22.49 32.46 -11.10
CA TRP A 79 23.21 31.35 -10.46
C TRP A 79 23.79 31.71 -9.09
N LYS A 80 24.48 32.85 -8.96
CA LYS A 80 25.00 33.32 -7.66
C LYS A 80 23.89 33.39 -6.61
N ARG A 81 22.67 33.78 -7.02
CA ARG A 81 21.53 33.88 -6.13
C ARG A 81 20.90 32.55 -5.78
N LEU A 82 20.82 31.60 -6.72
CA LEU A 82 20.39 30.24 -6.43
C LEU A 82 21.34 29.59 -5.41
N VAL A 83 22.65 29.70 -5.66
CA VAL A 83 23.67 29.21 -4.72
C VAL A 83 23.54 29.87 -3.35
N SER A 84 23.25 31.18 -3.29
CA SER A 84 23.06 31.85 -2.00
C SER A 84 21.83 31.37 -1.22
N THR A 85 20.87 30.67 -1.85
CA THR A 85 19.73 30.07 -1.15
C THR A 85 19.96 28.63 -0.68
N PHE A 86 21.10 28.03 -1.05
CA PHE A 86 21.42 26.65 -0.69
C PHE A 86 21.38 26.39 0.83
N PRO A 87 21.86 27.28 1.72
CA PRO A 87 21.75 27.06 3.16
C PRO A 87 20.30 26.92 3.64
N ALA A 88 19.36 27.67 3.05
CA ALA A 88 17.94 27.55 3.38
C ALA A 88 17.37 26.21 2.91
N PHE A 89 17.69 25.78 1.69
CA PHE A 89 17.33 24.46 1.19
C PHE A 89 17.88 23.33 2.06
N ALA A 90 19.16 23.39 2.41
CA ALA A 90 19.80 22.42 3.31
C ALA A 90 19.16 22.40 4.70
N ALA A 91 18.77 23.57 5.25
CA ALA A 91 18.02 23.64 6.50
C ALA A 91 16.65 22.96 6.39
N GLY A 92 15.98 23.06 5.24
CA GLY A 92 14.73 22.35 4.97
C GLY A 92 14.90 20.82 4.93
N LEU A 93 16.10 20.32 4.60
CA LEU A 93 16.41 18.89 4.55
C LEU A 93 16.78 18.28 5.92
N LEU A 94 16.96 19.09 6.97
CA LEU A 94 17.31 18.62 8.31
C LEU A 94 16.38 17.53 8.88
N PRO A 95 15.06 17.47 8.57
CA PRO A 95 14.22 16.37 9.04
C PRO A 95 14.71 14.99 8.61
N TYR A 96 15.47 14.86 7.51
CA TYR A 96 16.08 13.57 7.15
C TYR A 96 17.04 13.03 8.21
N LEU A 97 17.65 13.90 9.04
CA LEU A 97 18.51 13.46 10.15
C LEU A 97 17.75 12.67 11.20
N TYR A 98 16.42 12.81 11.27
CA TYR A 98 15.59 11.97 12.14
C TYR A 98 15.75 10.48 11.84
N LEU A 99 15.92 10.09 10.57
CA LEU A 99 16.01 8.68 10.17
C LEU A 99 17.20 7.95 10.81
N PRO A 100 18.47 8.37 10.62
CA PRO A 100 19.61 7.68 11.24
C PRO A 100 19.61 7.82 12.77
N LEU A 101 19.19 8.97 13.31
CA LEU A 101 19.11 9.19 14.76
C LEU A 101 18.08 8.26 15.41
N ARG A 102 16.91 8.10 14.78
CA ARG A 102 15.87 7.19 15.28
C ARG A 102 16.28 5.73 15.10
N ALA A 103 16.87 5.37 13.96
CA ALA A 103 17.35 4.00 13.71
C ALA A 103 18.40 3.56 14.75
N ALA A 104 19.29 4.47 15.17
CA ALA A 104 20.28 4.20 16.22
C ALA A 104 19.68 3.87 17.59
N SER A 105 18.42 4.25 17.85
CA SER A 105 17.70 3.89 19.08
C SER A 105 17.06 2.50 19.06
N GLN A 106 17.32 1.70 18.02
CA GLN A 106 16.82 0.33 17.85
C GLN A 106 15.30 0.22 18.05
N PRO A 107 14.48 0.97 17.29
CA PRO A 107 13.04 0.86 17.38
C PRO A 107 12.61 -0.55 16.96
N TYR A 108 11.49 -1.03 17.50
CA TYR A 108 10.96 -2.36 17.19
C TYR A 108 10.91 -2.63 15.68
N MET A 109 10.35 -1.70 14.90
CA MET A 109 10.37 -1.76 13.45
C MET A 109 11.38 -0.74 12.91
N ASN A 110 12.49 -1.21 12.36
CA ASN A 110 13.55 -0.37 11.80
C ASN A 110 13.67 -0.60 10.28
N TRP A 111 12.63 -0.20 9.54
CA TRP A 111 12.48 -0.50 8.10
C TRP A 111 13.66 0.00 7.26
N GLY A 112 14.40 -0.92 6.65
CA GLY A 112 15.62 -0.61 5.90
C GLY A 112 16.85 -0.26 6.75
N ASN A 113 16.70 -0.16 8.08
CA ASN A 113 17.72 0.26 9.04
C ASN A 113 18.65 1.39 8.54
N PRO A 114 18.16 2.64 8.39
CA PRO A 114 18.92 3.76 7.83
C PRO A 114 19.95 4.36 8.81
N GLN A 115 20.53 3.57 9.71
CA GLN A 115 21.51 4.02 10.69
C GLN A 115 22.87 4.35 10.07
N THR A 116 23.33 3.56 9.09
CA THR A 116 24.58 3.79 8.38
C THR A 116 24.38 4.78 7.23
N LEU A 117 25.45 5.44 6.78
CA LEU A 117 25.38 6.34 5.62
C LEU A 117 24.86 5.61 4.37
N GLU A 118 25.31 4.38 4.16
CA GLU A 118 24.87 3.54 3.05
C GLU A 118 23.36 3.29 3.08
N ASN A 119 22.85 2.73 4.17
CA ASN A 119 21.42 2.43 4.30
C ASN A 119 20.57 3.69 4.28
N PHE A 120 21.06 4.79 4.86
CA PHE A 120 20.42 6.09 4.76
C PHE A 120 20.28 6.55 3.30
N VAL A 121 21.35 6.47 2.50
CA VAL A 121 21.32 6.80 1.07
C VAL A 121 20.38 5.86 0.32
N TRP A 122 20.40 4.56 0.61
CA TRP A 122 19.47 3.61 -0.02
C TRP A 122 18.02 3.94 0.29
N HIS A 123 17.71 4.31 1.54
CA HIS A 123 16.37 4.68 1.97
C HIS A 123 15.92 5.99 1.29
N VAL A 124 16.70 7.07 1.40
CA VAL A 124 16.36 8.37 0.83
C VAL A 124 16.19 8.31 -0.69
N THR A 125 16.99 7.50 -1.36
CA THR A 125 16.93 7.36 -2.82
C THR A 125 15.98 6.26 -3.30
N GLY A 126 15.24 5.64 -2.39
CA GLY A 126 14.27 4.59 -2.67
C GLY A 126 14.86 3.38 -3.38
N LYS A 127 16.12 2.99 -3.10
CA LYS A 127 16.84 1.93 -3.85
C LYS A 127 16.01 0.67 -4.04
N GLN A 128 15.33 0.23 -2.97
CA GLN A 128 14.49 -0.98 -2.97
C GLN A 128 13.28 -0.89 -3.92
N TYR A 129 12.79 0.31 -4.22
CA TYR A 129 11.57 0.54 -4.98
C TYR A 129 11.81 0.82 -6.48
N ARG A 130 13.07 1.03 -6.89
CA ARG A 130 13.42 1.43 -8.26
C ARG A 130 13.05 0.39 -9.32
N VAL A 131 12.96 -0.88 -8.95
CA VAL A 131 12.63 -1.98 -9.87
C VAL A 131 11.24 -1.84 -10.50
N TRP A 132 10.33 -1.13 -9.82
CA TRP A 132 8.97 -0.86 -10.28
C TRP A 132 8.84 0.43 -11.10
N MET A 133 9.92 1.19 -11.23
CA MET A 133 9.92 2.43 -12.02
C MET A 133 10.33 2.14 -13.45
N PHE A 134 9.64 2.76 -14.40
CA PHE A 134 9.82 2.60 -15.84
C PHE A 134 9.76 1.13 -16.30
N SER A 135 8.79 0.38 -15.78
CA SER A 135 8.62 -1.07 -16.01
C SER A 135 8.19 -1.47 -17.43
N GLY A 136 7.99 -0.51 -18.34
CA GLY A 136 7.72 -0.76 -19.76
C GLY A 136 6.45 -0.10 -20.29
N LEU A 137 6.26 -0.18 -21.62
CA LEU A 137 5.17 0.48 -22.32
C LEU A 137 3.79 -0.12 -22.00
N GLU A 138 3.71 -1.42 -21.71
CA GLU A 138 2.46 -2.08 -21.33
C GLU A 138 1.92 -1.53 -20.01
N THR A 139 2.77 -1.47 -18.97
CA THR A 139 2.40 -0.85 -17.70
C THR A 139 2.00 0.60 -17.87
N ALA A 140 2.76 1.37 -18.66
CA ALA A 140 2.41 2.76 -18.95
C ALA A 140 1.05 2.90 -19.63
N GLY A 141 0.72 2.02 -20.59
CA GLY A 141 -0.59 2.00 -21.24
C GLY A 141 -1.73 1.70 -20.27
N ARG A 142 -1.57 0.66 -19.44
CA ARG A 142 -2.56 0.28 -18.41
C ARG A 142 -2.79 1.39 -17.39
N GLN A 143 -1.74 1.99 -16.86
CA GLN A 143 -1.86 3.08 -15.89
C GLN A 143 -2.41 4.36 -16.52
N LEU A 144 -2.12 4.63 -17.80
CA LEU A 144 -2.71 5.74 -18.54
C LEU A 144 -4.21 5.53 -18.75
N ASP A 145 -4.64 4.33 -19.11
CA ASP A 145 -6.05 3.98 -19.27
C ASP A 145 -6.82 4.10 -17.95
N HIS A 146 -6.22 3.61 -16.85
CA HIS A 146 -6.73 3.83 -15.49
C HIS A 146 -6.86 5.32 -15.15
N PHE A 147 -5.83 6.13 -15.43
CA PHE A 147 -5.89 7.57 -15.19
C PHE A 147 -6.98 8.26 -16.04
N LEU A 148 -7.06 7.96 -17.34
CA LEU A 148 -8.02 8.61 -18.24
C LEU A 148 -9.48 8.23 -17.90
N SER A 149 -9.72 6.99 -17.48
CA SER A 149 -11.05 6.52 -17.08
C SER A 149 -11.50 7.09 -15.73
N SER A 150 -10.58 7.23 -14.77
CA SER A 150 -10.86 7.76 -13.43
C SER A 150 -10.88 9.29 -13.36
N PHE A 151 -10.09 9.99 -14.18
CA PHE A 151 -9.87 11.44 -14.06
C PHE A 151 -11.14 12.31 -14.09
N PRO A 152 -12.15 12.06 -14.95
CA PRO A 152 -13.40 12.83 -14.89
C PRO A 152 -14.21 12.52 -13.62
N ALA A 153 -14.19 11.28 -13.15
CA ALA A 153 -14.91 10.84 -11.96
C ALA A 153 -14.40 11.50 -10.69
N GLU A 154 -13.09 11.79 -10.62
CA GLU A 154 -12.47 12.55 -9.53
C GLU A 154 -13.21 13.86 -9.22
N PHE A 155 -13.72 14.54 -10.24
CA PHE A 155 -14.43 15.80 -10.09
C PHE A 155 -15.91 15.67 -10.48
N GLY A 156 -16.52 14.51 -10.20
CA GLY A 156 -17.95 14.26 -10.39
C GLY A 156 -18.46 14.46 -11.83
N TYR A 157 -17.61 14.31 -12.84
CA TYR A 157 -17.83 14.55 -14.28
C TYR A 157 -18.23 15.98 -14.68
N ILE A 158 -19.04 16.67 -13.86
CA ILE A 158 -19.59 18.00 -14.15
C ILE A 158 -18.51 19.08 -14.27
N PHE A 159 -17.38 18.91 -13.59
CA PHE A 159 -16.29 19.87 -13.63
C PHE A 159 -15.32 19.65 -14.79
N PHE A 160 -15.45 18.55 -15.55
CA PHE A 160 -14.56 18.30 -16.69
C PHE A 160 -14.66 19.39 -17.78
N PRO A 161 -15.86 19.86 -18.20
CA PRO A 161 -15.97 21.02 -19.09
C PRO A 161 -15.33 22.29 -18.50
N LEU A 162 -15.39 22.49 -17.17
CA LEU A 162 -14.77 23.65 -16.52
C LEU A 162 -13.25 23.60 -16.56
N ILE A 163 -12.66 22.40 -16.54
CA ILE A 163 -11.21 22.22 -16.75
C ILE A 163 -10.83 22.73 -18.14
N LEU A 164 -11.57 22.36 -19.20
CA LEU A 164 -11.27 22.78 -20.57
C LEU A 164 -11.36 24.30 -20.74
N ILE A 165 -12.44 24.91 -20.23
CA ILE A 165 -12.60 26.39 -20.20
C ILE A 165 -11.47 27.03 -19.39
N GLY A 166 -11.10 26.41 -18.28
CA GLY A 166 -10.02 26.83 -17.40
C GLY A 166 -8.66 26.87 -18.05
N VAL A 167 -8.31 25.83 -18.82
CA VAL A 167 -7.08 25.77 -19.62
C VAL A 167 -7.04 26.95 -20.60
N TRP A 168 -8.11 27.14 -21.39
CA TRP A 168 -8.22 28.26 -22.33
C TRP A 168 -8.11 29.62 -21.63
N LYS A 169 -8.81 29.80 -20.50
CA LYS A 169 -8.79 31.05 -19.74
C LYS A 169 -7.40 31.33 -19.14
N ALA A 170 -6.71 30.30 -18.67
CA ALA A 170 -5.35 30.43 -18.16
C ALA A 170 -4.39 30.94 -19.25
N PHE A 171 -4.45 30.38 -20.47
CA PHE A 171 -3.58 30.80 -21.58
C PHE A 171 -3.86 32.22 -22.08
N THR A 172 -5.12 32.65 -22.04
CA THR A 172 -5.51 34.01 -22.42
C THR A 172 -5.21 35.05 -21.34
N SER A 173 -5.16 34.64 -20.06
CA SER A 173 -4.94 35.56 -18.94
C SER A 173 -3.47 35.66 -18.51
N ASN A 174 -2.76 34.53 -18.41
CA ASN A 174 -1.36 34.47 -17.98
C ASN A 174 -0.66 33.24 -18.58
N ARG A 175 -0.04 33.42 -19.75
CA ARG A 175 0.66 32.34 -20.48
C ARG A 175 1.71 31.63 -19.65
N THR A 176 2.47 32.34 -18.81
CA THR A 176 3.50 31.71 -17.97
C THR A 176 2.90 30.80 -16.91
N GLY A 177 1.81 31.23 -16.26
CA GLY A 177 1.08 30.40 -15.31
C GLY A 177 0.40 29.20 -15.97
N ALA A 178 -0.15 29.39 -17.16
CA ALA A 178 -0.75 28.32 -17.95
C ALA A 178 0.27 27.23 -18.32
N TRP A 179 1.45 27.62 -18.80
CA TRP A 179 2.53 26.67 -19.07
C TRP A 179 3.03 25.95 -17.82
N LEU A 180 3.13 26.64 -16.69
CA LEU A 180 3.49 26.00 -15.42
C LEU A 180 2.50 24.89 -15.07
N LEU A 181 1.19 25.18 -15.09
CA LEU A 181 0.15 24.18 -14.77
C LEU A 181 0.15 23.02 -15.74
N LEU A 182 0.29 23.30 -17.05
CA LEU A 182 0.33 22.26 -18.08
C LEU A 182 1.55 21.34 -17.92
N LEU A 183 2.72 21.90 -17.61
CA LEU A 183 3.93 21.12 -17.36
C LEU A 183 3.83 20.31 -16.06
N LEU A 184 3.29 20.88 -14.98
CA LEU A 184 3.05 20.16 -13.73
C LEU A 184 2.12 18.96 -13.96
N PHE A 185 1.01 19.17 -14.68
CA PHE A 185 0.08 18.10 -15.04
C PHE A 185 0.78 17.03 -15.89
N GLY A 186 1.42 17.42 -17.00
CA GLY A 186 2.04 16.49 -17.94
C GLY A 186 3.19 15.68 -17.33
N VAL A 187 4.09 16.31 -16.57
CA VAL A 187 5.20 15.62 -15.90
C VAL A 187 4.69 14.66 -14.84
N THR A 188 3.66 15.04 -14.09
CA THR A 188 3.06 14.16 -13.06
C THR A 188 2.44 12.92 -13.68
N VAL A 189 1.61 13.11 -14.72
CA VAL A 189 0.98 11.98 -15.43
C VAL A 189 2.05 11.09 -16.04
N PHE A 190 3.03 11.67 -16.76
CA PHE A 190 4.13 10.92 -17.38
C PHE A 190 4.91 10.08 -16.37
N TYR A 191 5.27 10.65 -15.22
CA TYR A 191 5.99 9.92 -14.18
C TYR A 191 5.14 8.78 -13.60
N SER A 192 3.89 9.09 -13.24
CA SER A 192 3.02 8.16 -12.51
C SER A 192 2.62 6.96 -13.35
N ILE A 193 2.32 7.15 -14.65
CA ILE A 193 2.01 6.00 -15.52
C ILE A 193 3.19 5.04 -15.67
N ASN A 194 4.41 5.52 -15.49
CA ASN A 194 5.63 4.70 -15.54
C ASN A 194 5.94 4.01 -14.20
N TYR A 195 5.05 4.01 -13.22
CA TYR A 195 5.26 3.36 -11.93
C TYR A 195 4.30 2.16 -11.74
N ASP A 196 4.84 0.96 -11.60
CA ASP A 196 4.07 -0.28 -11.43
C ASP A 196 3.77 -0.56 -9.95
N ILE A 197 2.81 0.18 -9.40
CA ILE A 197 2.31 -0.01 -8.03
C ILE A 197 0.79 -0.07 -8.01
N HIS A 198 0.24 -0.73 -6.98
CA HIS A 198 -1.20 -0.90 -6.82
C HIS A 198 -1.92 0.39 -6.42
N ASP A 199 -1.36 1.16 -5.49
CA ASP A 199 -2.00 2.36 -4.94
C ASP A 199 -1.49 3.62 -5.69
N ILE A 200 -1.63 3.59 -7.03
CA ILE A 200 -1.06 4.61 -7.93
C ILE A 200 -1.78 5.96 -7.84
N ASP A 201 -3.03 6.00 -7.40
CA ASP A 201 -3.89 7.18 -7.46
C ASP A 201 -3.27 8.39 -6.73
N SER A 202 -2.62 8.15 -5.59
CA SER A 202 -1.92 9.17 -4.81
C SER A 202 -0.74 9.83 -5.55
N TYR A 203 -0.16 9.16 -6.56
CA TYR A 203 0.91 9.75 -7.38
C TYR A 203 0.36 10.76 -8.40
N PHE A 204 -0.93 10.72 -8.71
CA PHE A 204 -1.60 11.71 -9.57
C PHE A 204 -2.03 12.99 -8.84
N LEU A 205 -1.83 13.11 -7.52
CA LEU A 205 -2.29 14.25 -6.71
C LEU A 205 -1.84 15.61 -7.25
N LEU A 206 -0.59 15.74 -7.75
CA LEU A 206 -0.12 17.01 -8.32
C LEU A 206 -0.84 17.35 -9.65
N ALA A 207 -1.24 16.35 -10.43
CA ALA A 207 -2.08 16.55 -11.61
C ALA A 207 -3.50 16.98 -11.21
N TYR A 208 -4.07 16.40 -10.15
CA TYR A 208 -5.36 16.82 -9.61
C TYR A 208 -5.32 18.25 -9.03
N ILE A 209 -4.22 18.65 -8.39
CA ILE A 209 -4.00 20.06 -7.95
C ILE A 209 -3.97 21.00 -9.16
N ALA A 210 -3.26 20.63 -10.24
CA ALA A 210 -3.23 21.43 -11.47
C ALA A 210 -4.62 21.53 -12.13
N ALA A 211 -5.37 20.42 -12.15
CA ALA A 211 -6.75 20.39 -12.63
C ALA A 211 -7.69 21.28 -11.80
N GLY A 212 -7.56 21.25 -10.47
CA GLY A 212 -8.29 22.14 -9.57
C GLY A 212 -8.01 23.62 -9.84
N ALA A 213 -6.76 23.97 -10.17
CA ALA A 213 -6.43 25.33 -10.60
C ALA A 213 -7.11 25.71 -11.93
N TRP A 214 -7.21 24.78 -12.89
CA TRP A 214 -7.99 25.02 -14.11
C TRP A 214 -9.48 25.18 -13.85
N ILE A 215 -10.09 24.37 -12.97
CA ILE A 215 -11.49 24.56 -12.56
C ILE A 215 -11.70 25.97 -12.02
N ALA A 216 -10.78 26.49 -11.20
CA ALA A 216 -10.85 27.85 -10.70
C ALA A 216 -10.78 28.92 -11.82
N TYR A 217 -9.91 28.73 -12.82
CA TYR A 217 -9.89 29.59 -14.02
C TYR A 217 -11.19 29.50 -14.83
N GLY A 218 -11.77 28.30 -14.95
CA GLY A 218 -13.03 28.06 -15.68
C GLY A 218 -14.21 28.76 -15.02
N LEU A 219 -14.33 28.62 -13.70
CA LEU A 219 -15.32 29.34 -12.89
C LEU A 219 -15.14 30.86 -13.02
N ALA A 220 -13.90 31.37 -12.96
CA ALA A 220 -13.62 32.79 -13.15
C ALA A 220 -14.02 33.30 -14.54
N ALA A 221 -13.87 32.49 -15.59
CA ALA A 221 -14.32 32.82 -16.94
C ALA A 221 -15.84 32.97 -17.00
N ILE A 222 -16.59 31.97 -16.50
CA ILE A 222 -18.06 31.98 -16.48
C ILE A 222 -18.58 33.21 -15.73
N VAL A 223 -17.99 33.51 -14.58
CA VAL A 223 -18.35 34.67 -13.77
C VAL A 223 -18.13 35.96 -14.56
N SER A 224 -17.00 36.09 -15.25
CA SER A 224 -16.69 37.28 -16.06
C SER A 224 -17.66 37.47 -17.23
N TRP A 225 -18.18 36.40 -17.81
CA TRP A 225 -19.18 36.45 -18.88
C TRP A 225 -20.58 36.81 -18.38
N SER A 226 -20.92 36.45 -17.14
CA SER A 226 -22.25 36.68 -16.57
C SER A 226 -22.59 38.15 -16.27
N GLY A 227 -21.61 39.06 -16.30
CA GLY A 227 -21.80 40.50 -16.07
C GLY A 227 -22.24 40.93 -14.66
N LYS A 228 -22.51 39.99 -13.74
CA LYS A 228 -23.07 40.26 -12.40
C LYS A 228 -21.98 40.39 -11.32
N LYS A 229 -22.14 41.38 -10.43
CA LYS A 229 -21.17 41.74 -9.38
C LYS A 229 -21.23 40.78 -8.18
N ARG A 230 -20.13 40.05 -7.95
CA ARG A 230 -19.66 39.38 -6.71
C ARG A 230 -20.48 38.26 -6.04
N MET A 231 -21.82 38.24 -6.09
CA MET A 231 -22.58 37.20 -5.35
C MET A 231 -22.71 35.85 -6.08
N ILE A 232 -22.85 35.88 -7.41
CA ILE A 232 -22.92 34.68 -8.25
C ILE A 232 -21.64 33.82 -8.17
N PRO A 233 -20.41 34.37 -8.26
CA PRO A 233 -19.20 33.56 -8.09
C PRO A 233 -19.14 32.84 -6.75
N ILE A 234 -19.54 33.51 -5.66
CA ILE A 234 -19.56 32.91 -4.32
C ILE A 234 -20.58 31.77 -4.28
N ALA A 235 -21.80 32.00 -4.77
CA ALA A 235 -22.82 30.97 -4.84
C ALA A 235 -22.40 29.78 -5.72
N ALA A 236 -21.73 30.02 -6.84
CA ALA A 236 -21.23 28.96 -7.73
C ALA A 236 -20.11 28.14 -7.08
N VAL A 237 -19.18 28.78 -6.37
CA VAL A 237 -18.14 28.07 -5.60
C VAL A 237 -18.75 27.27 -4.46
N VAL A 238 -19.68 27.85 -3.70
CA VAL A 238 -20.38 27.14 -2.62
C VAL A 238 -21.18 25.96 -3.16
N ALA A 239 -21.91 26.14 -4.26
CA ALA A 239 -22.64 25.05 -4.92
C ALA A 239 -21.69 23.97 -5.42
N ALA A 240 -20.54 24.33 -5.99
CA ALA A 240 -19.53 23.37 -6.43
C ALA A 240 -18.95 22.56 -5.26
N LEU A 241 -18.66 23.22 -4.12
CA LEU A 241 -18.19 22.55 -2.91
C LEU A 241 -19.26 21.63 -2.31
N LEU A 242 -20.51 22.09 -2.20
CA LEU A 242 -21.62 21.27 -1.72
C LEU A 242 -21.88 20.07 -2.63
N PHE A 243 -21.75 20.25 -3.94
CA PHE A 243 -21.85 19.15 -4.91
C PHE A 243 -20.73 18.13 -4.73
N GLU A 244 -19.47 18.56 -4.62
CA GLU A 244 -18.34 17.66 -4.36
C GLU A 244 -18.51 16.90 -3.04
N ILE A 245 -19.02 17.57 -1.98
CA ILE A 245 -19.36 16.92 -0.72
C ILE A 245 -20.44 15.85 -0.95
N GLY A 246 -21.55 16.22 -1.61
CA GLY A 246 -22.66 15.30 -1.85
C GLY A 246 -22.29 14.06 -2.67
N VAL A 247 -21.43 14.22 -3.69
CA VAL A 247 -21.01 13.11 -4.57
C VAL A 247 -19.97 12.22 -3.92
N ASN A 248 -19.00 12.78 -3.19
CA ASN A 248 -17.85 12.04 -2.72
C ASN A 248 -17.97 11.56 -1.26
N LEU A 249 -18.76 12.21 -0.40
CA LEU A 249 -18.82 11.86 1.04
C LEU A 249 -19.16 10.38 1.25
N GLY A 250 -20.18 9.88 0.56
CA GLY A 250 -20.59 8.48 0.64
C GLY A 250 -19.62 7.49 0.01
N ARG A 251 -18.65 7.96 -0.81
CA ARG A 251 -17.59 7.13 -1.42
C ARG A 251 -16.33 7.05 -0.57
N VAL A 252 -16.04 8.08 0.22
CA VAL A 252 -14.85 8.14 1.06
C VAL A 252 -15.11 7.81 2.54
N ASP A 253 -16.36 7.83 3.03
CA ASP A 253 -16.69 7.54 4.44
C ASP A 253 -16.14 6.19 4.94
N GLN A 254 -15.22 6.19 5.90
CA GLN A 254 -14.63 4.98 6.51
C GLN A 254 -15.16 4.74 7.95
N SER A 255 -16.21 5.44 8.39
CA SER A 255 -16.68 5.45 9.80
C SER A 255 -17.01 4.07 10.39
N ASN A 256 -17.37 3.11 9.54
CA ASN A 256 -17.70 1.74 9.93
C ASN A 256 -16.74 0.69 9.34
N ASN A 257 -15.57 1.10 8.85
CA ASN A 257 -14.59 0.17 8.32
C ASN A 257 -13.73 -0.43 9.45
N TYR A 258 -14.15 -1.61 9.91
CA TYR A 258 -13.42 -2.38 10.92
C TYR A 258 -12.82 -3.68 10.38
N MET A 259 -12.76 -3.83 9.06
CA MET A 259 -12.45 -5.13 8.43
C MET A 259 -11.06 -5.65 8.82
N VAL A 260 -10.04 -4.79 8.81
CA VAL A 260 -8.67 -5.17 9.20
C VAL A 260 -8.59 -5.57 10.68
N GLU A 261 -9.30 -4.85 11.55
CA GLU A 261 -9.35 -5.17 12.98
C GLU A 261 -10.01 -6.54 13.23
N ASP A 262 -11.17 -6.76 12.60
CA ASP A 262 -11.92 -8.02 12.70
C ASP A 262 -11.12 -9.19 12.11
N TYR A 263 -10.51 -9.00 10.94
CA TYR A 263 -9.64 -9.99 10.30
C TYR A 263 -8.46 -10.36 11.19
N THR A 264 -7.73 -9.37 11.71
CA THR A 264 -6.59 -9.60 12.61
C THR A 264 -6.99 -10.31 13.89
N ALA A 265 -8.12 -9.93 14.50
CA ALA A 265 -8.63 -10.60 15.69
C ALA A 265 -9.00 -12.06 15.42
N ASN A 266 -9.67 -12.35 14.30
CA ASN A 266 -10.06 -13.71 13.91
C ASN A 266 -8.86 -14.57 13.49
N MET A 267 -7.86 -13.98 12.83
CA MET A 267 -6.58 -14.61 12.54
C MET A 267 -5.91 -15.05 13.85
N PHE A 268 -5.77 -14.15 14.82
CA PHE A 268 -5.23 -14.53 16.12
C PHE A 268 -6.02 -15.65 16.80
N LYS A 269 -7.36 -15.61 16.83
CA LYS A 269 -8.19 -16.70 17.39
C LYS A 269 -7.93 -18.07 16.76
N SER A 270 -7.47 -18.10 15.51
CA SER A 270 -7.17 -19.33 14.77
C SER A 270 -5.91 -20.05 15.27
N PHE A 271 -4.96 -19.33 15.87
CA PHE A 271 -3.66 -19.89 16.23
C PHE A 271 -3.64 -20.44 17.66
N LYS A 272 -3.01 -21.62 17.84
CA LYS A 272 -2.64 -22.14 19.17
C LYS A 272 -1.67 -21.21 19.92
N ARG A 273 -1.58 -21.39 21.23
CA ARG A 273 -0.63 -20.65 22.08
C ARG A 273 0.81 -20.92 21.63
N GLY A 274 1.65 -19.88 21.58
CA GLY A 274 3.07 -20.01 21.22
C GLY A 274 3.33 -20.28 19.73
N ALA A 275 2.33 -20.13 18.87
CA ALA A 275 2.43 -20.51 17.46
C ALA A 275 3.47 -19.70 16.68
N LEU A 276 4.04 -20.33 15.64
CA LEU A 276 4.80 -19.68 14.58
C LEU A 276 3.93 -19.55 13.35
N VAL A 277 3.80 -18.35 12.79
CA VAL A 277 2.96 -18.08 11.63
C VAL A 277 3.81 -17.44 10.55
N PHE A 278 3.85 -18.04 9.36
CA PHE A 278 4.42 -17.40 8.17
C PHE A 278 3.31 -16.85 7.29
N SER A 279 3.53 -15.64 6.80
CA SER A 279 2.63 -14.94 5.88
C SER A 279 3.41 -13.92 5.05
N PHE A 280 2.79 -13.40 4.00
CA PHE A 280 3.23 -12.16 3.35
C PHE A 280 2.05 -11.21 3.07
N GLN A 281 0.95 -11.35 3.82
CA GLN A 281 -0.20 -10.43 3.81
C GLN A 281 0.12 -9.15 4.57
N TRP A 282 0.96 -8.29 4.00
CA TRP A 282 1.38 -7.04 4.63
C TRP A 282 0.21 -6.10 4.92
N ASP A 283 -0.65 -5.85 3.93
CA ASP A 283 -1.66 -4.78 3.92
C ASP A 283 -2.71 -4.89 5.05
N TYR A 284 -3.00 -6.08 5.57
CA TYR A 284 -4.10 -6.29 6.53
C TYR A 284 -3.84 -7.31 7.64
N TRP A 285 -2.83 -8.19 7.53
CA TRP A 285 -2.52 -9.16 8.60
C TRP A 285 -1.20 -8.85 9.29
N VAL A 286 -0.08 -8.91 8.58
CA VAL A 286 1.25 -8.79 9.20
C VAL A 286 1.42 -7.42 9.86
N SER A 287 1.15 -6.33 9.15
CA SER A 287 1.28 -4.97 9.69
C SER A 287 0.35 -4.73 10.89
N ALA A 288 -0.91 -5.17 10.79
CA ALA A 288 -1.91 -5.06 11.85
C ALA A 288 -1.57 -5.93 13.07
N SER A 289 -0.94 -7.09 12.87
CA SER A 289 -0.49 -7.97 13.95
C SER A 289 0.50 -7.26 14.87
N TYR A 290 1.38 -6.41 14.33
CA TYR A 290 2.30 -5.61 15.14
C TYR A 290 1.57 -4.62 16.04
N VAL A 291 0.51 -3.96 15.56
CA VAL A 291 -0.30 -3.05 16.39
C VAL A 291 -0.97 -3.83 17.53
N PHE A 292 -1.57 -4.97 17.22
CA PHE A 292 -2.20 -5.84 18.22
C PHE A 292 -1.21 -6.30 19.29
N GLN A 293 -0.03 -6.76 18.90
CA GLN A 293 0.96 -7.31 19.83
C GLN A 293 1.74 -6.25 20.59
N ARG A 294 2.15 -5.16 19.92
CA ARG A 294 3.08 -4.17 20.49
C ARG A 294 2.37 -3.03 21.17
N VAL A 295 1.25 -2.57 20.63
CA VAL A 295 0.46 -1.47 21.20
C VAL A 295 -0.62 -2.03 22.13
N ARG A 296 -1.47 -2.92 21.63
CA ARG A 296 -2.64 -3.44 22.38
C ARG A 296 -2.30 -4.58 23.35
N LYS A 297 -1.08 -5.14 23.28
CA LYS A 297 -0.60 -6.26 24.11
C LYS A 297 -1.45 -7.55 23.99
N ILE A 298 -2.02 -7.78 22.81
CA ILE A 298 -2.82 -8.97 22.50
C ILE A 298 -1.95 -10.01 21.80
N ARG A 299 -2.03 -11.28 22.25
CA ARG A 299 -1.37 -12.44 21.60
C ARG A 299 0.12 -12.25 21.33
N GLN A 300 0.82 -11.70 22.31
CA GLN A 300 2.28 -11.53 22.27
C GLN A 300 3.03 -12.88 22.26
N ASP A 301 2.33 -13.99 22.53
CA ASP A 301 2.87 -15.35 22.48
C ASP A 301 3.04 -15.89 21.05
N VAL A 302 2.39 -15.29 20.05
CA VAL A 302 2.47 -15.74 18.65
C VAL A 302 3.63 -15.06 17.94
N THR A 303 4.52 -15.82 17.32
CA THR A 303 5.55 -15.28 16.43
C THR A 303 5.00 -15.19 15.02
N VAL A 304 4.88 -13.98 14.48
CA VAL A 304 4.49 -13.73 13.08
C VAL A 304 5.76 -13.39 12.29
N ILE A 305 6.01 -14.15 11.22
CA ILE A 305 7.13 -13.95 10.31
C ILE A 305 6.58 -13.55 8.94
N ASP A 306 6.94 -12.35 8.50
CA ASP A 306 6.75 -11.97 7.10
C ASP A 306 7.81 -12.65 6.22
N LYS A 307 7.36 -13.52 5.31
CA LYS A 307 8.23 -14.27 4.40
C LYS A 307 8.97 -13.35 3.42
N GLU A 308 8.34 -12.30 2.91
CA GLU A 308 8.98 -11.40 1.95
C GLU A 308 10.02 -10.50 2.62
N LEU A 309 9.78 -10.11 3.88
CA LEU A 309 10.79 -9.36 4.64
C LEU A 309 12.04 -10.20 4.95
N LEU A 310 11.96 -11.53 4.99
CA LEU A 310 13.16 -12.39 5.11
C LEU A 310 14.17 -12.17 3.98
N ARG A 311 13.76 -11.55 2.86
CA ARG A 311 14.64 -11.14 1.76
C ARG A 311 15.41 -9.85 2.03
N ARG A 312 15.36 -9.31 3.25
CA ARG A 312 16.00 -8.05 3.63
C ARG A 312 16.88 -8.24 4.85
N SER A 313 18.14 -7.83 4.74
CA SER A 313 19.13 -8.02 5.82
C SER A 313 18.70 -7.37 7.15
N TRP A 314 18.07 -6.20 7.10
CA TRP A 314 17.55 -5.51 8.28
C TRP A 314 16.47 -6.31 9.03
N TYR A 315 15.69 -7.13 8.34
CA TYR A 315 14.65 -7.93 8.98
C TYR A 315 15.24 -9.18 9.63
N LEU A 316 16.29 -9.78 9.04
CA LEU A 316 17.03 -10.85 9.71
C LEU A 316 17.67 -10.35 11.01
N GLN A 317 18.26 -9.15 10.99
CA GLN A 317 18.76 -8.49 12.21
C GLN A 317 17.64 -8.29 13.25
N HIS A 318 16.44 -7.87 12.82
CA HIS A 318 15.29 -7.76 13.70
C HIS A 318 14.92 -9.10 14.34
N LEU A 319 14.92 -10.20 13.57
CA LEU A 319 14.63 -11.52 14.11
C LEU A 319 15.70 -12.02 15.08
N ASP A 320 16.98 -11.73 14.81
CA ASP A 320 18.09 -12.03 15.72
C ASP A 320 17.91 -11.35 17.08
N GLU A 321 17.42 -10.11 17.08
CA GLU A 321 17.22 -9.31 18.30
C GLU A 321 15.96 -9.71 19.07
N TYR A 322 14.83 -9.89 18.38
CA TYR A 322 13.52 -10.07 19.01
C TYR A 322 13.07 -11.53 19.13
N TYR A 323 13.65 -12.44 18.35
CA TYR A 323 13.37 -13.88 18.39
C TYR A 323 14.67 -14.72 18.36
N PRO A 324 15.64 -14.48 19.26
CA PRO A 324 16.95 -15.13 19.23
C PRO A 324 16.86 -16.65 19.35
N GLU A 325 15.88 -17.16 20.10
CA GLU A 325 15.66 -18.61 20.22
C GLU A 325 15.26 -19.27 18.89
N LEU A 326 14.50 -18.55 18.04
CA LEU A 326 14.12 -19.04 16.72
C LEU A 326 15.32 -19.01 15.77
N MET A 327 16.05 -17.90 15.76
CA MET A 327 17.20 -17.71 14.88
C MET A 327 18.37 -18.64 15.24
N ALA A 328 18.56 -18.91 16.53
CA ALA A 328 19.53 -19.91 17.00
C ALA A 328 19.27 -21.31 16.42
N LEU A 329 18.02 -21.65 16.11
CA LEU A 329 17.70 -22.93 15.47
C LEU A 329 18.22 -23.02 14.04
N VAL A 330 18.52 -21.92 13.35
CA VAL A 330 18.80 -21.87 11.90
C VAL A 330 20.03 -21.04 11.55
N LYS A 331 20.95 -20.90 12.50
CA LYS A 331 22.12 -20.02 12.39
C LYS A 331 23.01 -20.34 11.18
N ASP A 332 23.18 -21.62 10.85
CA ASP A 332 24.04 -22.04 9.74
C ASP A 332 23.38 -21.73 8.38
N GLU A 333 22.09 -22.00 8.25
CA GLU A 333 21.32 -21.69 7.05
C GLU A 333 21.21 -20.18 6.84
N GLU A 334 21.00 -19.43 7.92
CA GLU A 334 20.98 -17.98 7.90
C GLU A 334 22.33 -17.41 7.44
N ALA A 335 23.45 -17.89 8.02
CA ALA A 335 24.78 -17.42 7.64
C ALA A 335 25.06 -17.70 6.15
N ALA A 336 24.71 -18.90 5.66
CA ALA A 336 24.85 -19.25 4.25
C ALA A 336 23.97 -18.39 3.33
N TYR A 337 22.76 -18.03 3.77
CA TYR A 337 21.86 -17.16 3.01
C TYR A 337 22.32 -15.70 3.01
N LYS A 338 22.77 -15.16 4.15
CA LYS A 338 23.25 -13.77 4.30
C LYS A 338 24.39 -13.44 3.33
N VAL A 339 25.26 -14.40 3.00
CA VAL A 339 26.33 -14.21 2.00
C VAL A 339 25.78 -13.89 0.62
N GLU A 340 24.76 -14.61 0.16
CA GLU A 340 24.16 -14.37 -1.14
C GLU A 340 23.24 -13.14 -1.13
N LEU A 341 22.52 -12.93 -0.03
CA LEU A 341 21.71 -11.73 0.17
C LEU A 341 22.55 -10.45 0.13
N TYR A 342 23.73 -10.46 0.75
CA TYR A 342 24.66 -9.33 0.69
C TYR A 342 25.02 -8.99 -0.77
N LYS A 343 25.34 -9.98 -1.60
CA LYS A 343 25.65 -9.74 -3.02
C LYS A 343 24.47 -9.10 -3.75
N PHE A 344 23.27 -9.62 -3.53
CA PHE A 344 22.05 -9.10 -4.12
C PHE A 344 21.78 -7.65 -3.72
N GLU A 345 21.85 -7.31 -2.42
CA GLU A 345 21.56 -5.96 -1.94
C GLU A 345 22.62 -4.92 -2.37
N HIS A 346 23.85 -5.36 -2.65
CA HIS A 346 24.97 -4.50 -3.07
C HIS A 346 25.23 -4.49 -4.59
N ASP A 347 24.30 -5.03 -5.39
CA ASP A 347 24.43 -5.09 -6.85
C ASP A 347 25.72 -5.82 -7.31
N LEU A 348 26.22 -6.76 -6.50
CA LEU A 348 27.38 -7.59 -6.82
C LEU A 348 26.94 -8.80 -7.67
N PRO A 349 27.83 -9.39 -8.50
CA PRO A 349 27.51 -10.61 -9.23
C PRO A 349 27.07 -11.73 -8.28
N TYR A 350 25.86 -12.26 -8.51
CA TYR A 350 25.29 -13.39 -7.76
C TYR A 350 24.60 -14.36 -8.71
N ASN A 351 24.32 -15.58 -8.23
CA ASN A 351 23.56 -16.57 -8.98
C ASN A 351 22.13 -16.65 -8.42
N PRO A 352 21.09 -16.28 -9.20
CA PRO A 352 19.69 -16.31 -8.76
C PRO A 352 19.24 -17.67 -8.20
N ALA A 353 19.64 -18.77 -8.83
CA ALA A 353 19.28 -20.11 -8.36
C ALA A 353 19.95 -20.46 -7.02
N VAL A 354 21.15 -19.93 -6.76
CA VAL A 354 21.85 -20.17 -5.48
C VAL A 354 21.18 -19.40 -4.34
N ILE A 355 20.88 -18.12 -4.52
CA ILE A 355 20.22 -17.31 -3.48
C ILE A 355 18.81 -17.83 -3.19
N GLU A 356 18.05 -18.22 -4.21
CA GLU A 356 16.71 -18.80 -4.05
C GLU A 356 16.74 -20.12 -3.28
N ARG A 357 17.67 -21.02 -3.62
CA ARG A 357 17.86 -22.26 -2.87
C ARG A 357 18.22 -21.98 -1.40
N ARG A 358 19.16 -21.08 -1.13
CA ARG A 358 19.55 -20.73 0.25
C ARG A 358 18.41 -20.11 1.05
N PHE A 359 17.59 -19.29 0.42
CA PHE A 359 16.38 -18.73 1.00
C PHE A 359 15.37 -19.83 1.39
N ASN A 360 15.15 -20.79 0.48
CA ASN A 360 14.25 -21.91 0.71
C ASN A 360 14.77 -22.85 1.80
N ASP A 361 16.07 -23.15 1.80
CA ASP A 361 16.73 -23.96 2.83
C ASP A 361 16.55 -23.33 4.22
N PHE A 362 16.75 -22.01 4.33
CA PHE A 362 16.60 -21.25 5.56
C PHE A 362 15.17 -21.31 6.13
N ILE A 363 14.16 -21.03 5.30
CA ILE A 363 12.75 -21.10 5.73
C ILE A 363 12.36 -22.53 6.12
N ASN A 364 12.72 -23.52 5.29
CA ASN A 364 12.38 -24.92 5.56
C ASN A 364 13.06 -25.45 6.81
N ALA A 365 14.32 -25.09 7.07
CA ALA A 365 15.01 -25.42 8.32
C ALA A 365 14.28 -24.81 9.54
N MET A 366 13.83 -23.56 9.43
CA MET A 366 13.11 -22.86 10.49
C MET A 366 11.80 -23.57 10.84
N ILE A 367 11.06 -24.01 9.82
CA ILE A 367 9.82 -24.78 9.97
C ILE A 367 10.10 -26.14 10.60
N ASN A 368 11.02 -26.91 10.02
CA ASN A 368 11.36 -28.27 10.45
C ASN A 368 11.77 -28.33 11.93
N ARG A 369 12.60 -27.37 12.36
CA ARG A 369 13.11 -27.32 13.73
C ARG A 369 12.11 -26.72 14.72
N SER A 370 11.15 -25.92 14.24
CA SER A 370 10.10 -25.33 15.08
C SER A 370 8.91 -26.26 15.34
N ILE A 371 8.55 -27.11 14.37
CA ILE A 371 7.30 -27.88 14.40
C ILE A 371 7.23 -28.90 15.54
N GLU A 372 8.37 -29.32 16.06
CA GLU A 372 8.46 -30.23 17.20
C GLU A 372 8.18 -29.55 18.54
N ARG A 373 8.33 -28.22 18.59
CA ARG A 373 8.23 -27.43 19.83
C ARG A 373 6.96 -26.61 19.90
N ARG A 374 6.41 -26.23 18.75
CA ARG A 374 5.22 -25.36 18.64
C ARG A 374 4.44 -25.60 17.36
N ALA A 375 3.18 -25.18 17.36
CA ALA A 375 2.36 -25.23 16.16
C ALA A 375 2.87 -24.22 15.12
N VAL A 376 3.05 -24.67 13.87
CA VAL A 376 3.48 -23.83 12.74
C VAL A 376 2.32 -23.68 11.76
N TYR A 377 2.07 -22.45 11.32
CA TYR A 377 0.98 -22.09 10.43
C TYR A 377 1.47 -21.34 9.21
N PHE A 378 0.76 -21.56 8.11
CA PHE A 378 0.82 -20.78 6.88
C PHE A 378 -0.53 -20.13 6.64
N THR A 379 -0.51 -18.86 6.30
CA THR A 379 -1.66 -18.19 5.69
C THR A 379 -1.90 -18.69 4.25
N PRO A 380 -3.09 -18.46 3.67
CA PRO A 380 -3.51 -19.13 2.44
C PRO A 380 -2.66 -18.86 1.19
N GLU A 381 -2.02 -17.70 1.14
CA GLU A 381 -1.18 -17.22 0.03
C GLU A 381 0.21 -17.88 -0.01
N MET A 382 0.63 -18.53 1.07
CA MET A 382 1.96 -19.17 1.16
C MET A 382 2.16 -20.22 0.06
N GLU A 383 3.29 -20.15 -0.66
CA GLU A 383 3.57 -21.00 -1.81
C GLU A 383 3.74 -22.47 -1.44
N GLN A 384 3.26 -23.38 -2.29
CA GLN A 384 3.19 -24.83 -1.99
C GLN A 384 4.54 -25.52 -1.77
N HIS A 385 5.63 -24.98 -2.32
CA HIS A 385 6.96 -25.59 -2.21
C HIS A 385 7.59 -25.47 -0.81
N PHE A 386 7.10 -24.57 0.04
CA PHE A 386 7.52 -24.48 1.43
C PHE A 386 6.89 -25.57 2.30
N ALA A 387 7.68 -26.06 3.27
CA ALA A 387 7.36 -27.21 4.13
C ALA A 387 7.12 -28.52 3.35
N PRO A 388 8.08 -28.97 2.51
CA PRO A 388 7.94 -30.25 1.82
C PRO A 388 7.79 -31.40 2.83
N GLY A 389 6.86 -32.31 2.56
CA GLY A 389 6.57 -33.46 3.44
C GLY A 389 5.56 -33.20 4.58
N TYR A 390 5.06 -31.97 4.72
CA TYR A 390 4.01 -31.63 5.69
C TYR A 390 2.66 -31.47 5.01
N GLN A 391 1.60 -31.86 5.71
CA GLN A 391 0.25 -31.60 5.28
C GLN A 391 -0.23 -30.25 5.81
N ARG A 392 -0.83 -29.44 4.92
CA ARG A 392 -1.50 -28.17 5.24
C ARG A 392 -2.94 -28.47 5.63
N ILE A 393 -3.25 -28.38 6.90
CA ILE A 393 -4.55 -28.72 7.46
C ILE A 393 -5.27 -27.44 7.86
N PRO A 394 -6.47 -27.14 7.32
CA PRO A 394 -7.17 -25.89 7.63
C PRO A 394 -7.58 -25.85 9.11
N GLU A 395 -7.14 -24.82 9.82
CA GLU A 395 -7.43 -24.54 11.23
C GLU A 395 -7.70 -23.04 11.38
N GLY A 396 -8.97 -22.64 11.50
CA GLY A 396 -9.38 -21.25 11.48
C GLY A 396 -9.12 -20.61 10.11
N LEU A 397 -8.51 -19.43 10.12
CA LEU A 397 -8.15 -18.65 8.93
C LEU A 397 -6.76 -18.95 8.37
N ALA A 398 -6.14 -20.06 8.79
CA ALA A 398 -4.83 -20.47 8.31
C ALA A 398 -4.73 -21.99 8.16
N PHE A 399 -3.63 -22.45 7.55
CA PHE A 399 -3.26 -23.84 7.48
C PHE A 399 -2.22 -24.17 8.54
N ARG A 400 -2.54 -25.09 9.45
CA ARG A 400 -1.54 -25.67 10.34
C ARG A 400 -0.78 -26.77 9.63
N LEU A 401 0.52 -26.81 9.83
CA LEU A 401 1.39 -27.85 9.32
C LEU A 401 1.40 -29.06 10.26
N TYR A 402 1.23 -30.25 9.69
CA TYR A 402 1.32 -31.53 10.42
C TYR A 402 2.26 -32.50 9.72
N LYS A 403 3.03 -33.25 10.52
CA LYS A 403 3.73 -34.46 10.05
C LYS A 403 2.67 -35.51 9.64
N THR A 404 2.97 -36.32 8.64
CA THR A 404 2.05 -37.36 8.17
C THR A 404 2.14 -38.61 9.07
N PRO A 405 1.02 -39.22 9.51
CA PRO A 405 -0.37 -38.83 9.29
C PRO A 405 -0.85 -37.70 10.25
N PRO A 406 -1.79 -36.85 9.82
CA PRO A 406 -2.36 -35.81 10.68
C PRO A 406 -3.24 -36.43 11.79
N PRO A 407 -3.47 -35.72 12.91
CA PRO A 407 -4.33 -36.20 13.97
C PRO A 407 -5.77 -36.50 13.47
N LEU A 408 -6.40 -37.49 14.10
CA LEU A 408 -7.75 -37.94 13.78
C LEU A 408 -8.81 -36.89 14.16
N GLU A 409 -8.62 -36.18 15.27
CA GLU A 409 -9.47 -35.05 15.67
C GLU A 409 -8.62 -33.94 16.28
N TYR A 410 -9.02 -32.69 16.03
CA TYR A 410 -8.45 -31.52 16.68
C TYR A 410 -9.53 -30.45 16.80
N GLN A 411 -9.56 -29.77 17.94
CA GLN A 411 -10.46 -28.63 18.16
C GLN A 411 -10.00 -27.45 17.32
N VAL A 412 -10.91 -26.96 16.49
CA VAL A 412 -10.72 -25.78 15.66
C VAL A 412 -11.68 -24.70 16.11
N ASN A 413 -11.15 -23.49 16.30
CA ASN A 413 -11.99 -22.31 16.49
C ASN A 413 -12.23 -21.66 15.12
N ASP A 414 -13.39 -21.97 14.54
CA ASP A 414 -13.83 -21.43 13.26
C ASP A 414 -14.93 -20.38 13.44
N GLU A 415 -15.15 -19.83 14.63
CA GLU A 415 -16.14 -18.78 14.87
C GLU A 415 -15.51 -17.39 14.68
N PHE A 416 -15.96 -16.71 13.63
CA PHE A 416 -15.44 -15.41 13.21
C PHE A 416 -16.49 -14.33 13.41
N SER A 417 -16.07 -13.20 13.99
CA SER A 417 -16.90 -11.99 14.07
C SER A 417 -16.49 -11.06 12.94
N ILE A 418 -17.42 -10.74 12.03
CA ILE A 418 -17.18 -9.85 10.90
C ILE A 418 -18.26 -8.79 10.91
N ARG A 419 -17.87 -7.54 11.20
CA ARG A 419 -18.76 -6.39 11.05
C ARG A 419 -18.92 -6.10 9.55
N PRO A 420 -20.17 -5.95 9.05
CA PRO A 420 -20.40 -5.73 7.64
C PRO A 420 -19.86 -4.36 7.23
N PHE A 421 -19.16 -4.33 6.09
CA PHE A 421 -18.75 -3.10 5.44
C PHE A 421 -19.30 -3.12 4.00
N PRO A 422 -20.15 -2.14 3.63
CA PRO A 422 -20.96 -2.23 2.41
C PRO A 422 -20.15 -1.98 1.13
N ARG A 423 -18.89 -1.56 1.24
CA ARG A 423 -18.04 -1.31 0.08
C ARG A 423 -17.29 -2.56 -0.37
N SER A 424 -16.91 -2.51 -1.64
CA SER A 424 -16.05 -3.45 -2.34
C SER A 424 -14.84 -2.65 -2.83
N GLY A 425 -13.69 -3.31 -2.87
CA GLY A 425 -12.39 -2.71 -3.04
C GLY A 425 -11.32 -3.80 -2.94
N ARG A 426 -10.11 -3.51 -3.40
CA ARG A 426 -9.01 -4.51 -3.47
C ARG A 426 -8.80 -5.21 -2.12
N LEU A 427 -8.75 -4.45 -1.03
CA LEU A 427 -8.46 -4.96 0.30
C LEU A 427 -9.70 -5.62 0.93
N GLU A 428 -10.87 -4.99 0.81
CA GLU A 428 -12.14 -5.51 1.31
C GLU A 428 -12.47 -6.86 0.69
N ASP A 429 -12.36 -6.95 -0.64
CA ASP A 429 -12.66 -8.17 -1.38
C ASP A 429 -11.55 -9.21 -1.21
N GLY A 430 -10.30 -8.79 -1.07
CA GLY A 430 -9.18 -9.66 -0.70
C GLY A 430 -9.40 -10.35 0.64
N MET A 431 -9.75 -9.59 1.68
CA MET A 431 -10.06 -10.16 3.01
C MET A 431 -11.28 -11.08 2.99
N LYS A 432 -12.39 -10.67 2.33
CA LYS A 432 -13.57 -11.52 2.15
C LYS A 432 -13.20 -12.83 1.42
N GLY A 433 -12.39 -12.73 0.37
CA GLY A 433 -11.87 -13.86 -0.38
C GLY A 433 -11.06 -14.84 0.47
N LEU A 434 -10.26 -14.34 1.41
CA LEU A 434 -9.49 -15.18 2.34
C LEU A 434 -10.38 -15.94 3.33
N TYR A 435 -11.42 -15.30 3.89
CA TYR A 435 -12.42 -16.00 4.70
C TYR A 435 -13.09 -17.12 3.90
N VAL A 436 -13.59 -16.79 2.71
CA VAL A 436 -14.27 -17.74 1.82
C VAL A 436 -13.35 -18.90 1.45
N SER A 437 -12.09 -18.61 1.12
CA SER A 437 -11.07 -19.60 0.80
C SER A 437 -10.86 -20.56 1.97
N MET A 438 -10.70 -20.06 3.20
CA MET A 438 -10.44 -20.90 4.37
C MET A 438 -11.65 -21.72 4.81
N LEU A 439 -12.85 -21.13 4.79
CA LEU A 439 -14.09 -21.87 5.04
C LEU A 439 -14.28 -22.99 4.00
N THR A 440 -14.02 -22.70 2.72
CA THR A 440 -14.12 -23.69 1.64
C THR A 440 -13.10 -24.82 1.84
N ASN A 441 -11.84 -24.50 2.13
CA ASN A 441 -10.81 -25.51 2.41
C ASN A 441 -11.17 -26.39 3.62
N ARG A 442 -11.76 -25.79 4.66
CA ARG A 442 -12.25 -26.51 5.84
C ARG A 442 -13.39 -27.46 5.49
N GLY A 443 -14.34 -27.03 4.66
CA GLY A 443 -15.39 -27.88 4.10
C GLY A 443 -14.81 -29.07 3.32
N ILE A 444 -13.92 -28.82 2.36
CA ILE A 444 -13.27 -29.87 1.55
C ILE A 444 -12.55 -30.90 2.43
N TYR A 445 -11.85 -30.42 3.46
CA TYR A 445 -11.17 -31.31 4.41
C TYR A 445 -12.14 -32.23 5.15
N LEU A 446 -13.28 -31.71 5.62
CA LEU A 446 -14.32 -32.49 6.30
C LEU A 446 -15.01 -33.47 5.35
N PHE A 447 -15.29 -33.05 4.11
CA PHE A 447 -15.83 -33.93 3.06
C PHE A 447 -14.93 -35.15 2.83
N ARG A 448 -13.62 -34.95 2.70
CA ARG A 448 -12.65 -36.05 2.52
C ARG A 448 -12.60 -37.02 3.70
N ARG A 449 -13.01 -36.56 4.88
CA ARG A 449 -13.17 -37.39 6.09
C ARG A 449 -14.60 -37.91 6.28
N GLN A 450 -15.44 -37.81 5.25
CA GLN A 450 -16.84 -38.25 5.25
C GLN A 450 -17.73 -37.54 6.29
N ALA A 451 -17.28 -36.40 6.84
CA ALA A 451 -18.04 -35.56 7.76
C ALA A 451 -18.98 -34.63 6.98
N TYR A 452 -19.85 -35.21 6.14
CA TYR A 452 -20.60 -34.49 5.11
C TYR A 452 -21.51 -33.39 5.67
N ARG A 453 -22.25 -33.64 6.76
CA ARG A 453 -23.14 -32.61 7.36
C ARG A 453 -22.36 -31.36 7.78
N LYS A 454 -21.27 -31.54 8.53
CA LYS A 454 -20.39 -30.43 8.94
C LYS A 454 -19.78 -29.76 7.72
N SER A 455 -19.39 -30.52 6.69
CA SER A 455 -18.85 -29.95 5.46
C SER A 455 -19.81 -28.95 4.78
N VAL A 456 -21.12 -29.25 4.74
CA VAL A 456 -22.13 -28.34 4.16
C VAL A 456 -22.18 -27.02 4.92
N GLU A 457 -22.15 -27.05 6.26
CA GLU A 457 -22.19 -25.83 7.09
C GLU A 457 -21.07 -24.84 6.74
N TYR A 458 -19.86 -25.32 6.45
CA TYR A 458 -18.75 -24.46 6.03
C TYR A 458 -18.94 -23.86 4.64
N PHE A 459 -19.49 -24.62 3.69
CA PHE A 459 -19.81 -24.09 2.37
C PHE A 459 -20.95 -23.06 2.44
N ASP A 460 -21.95 -23.28 3.28
CA ASP A 460 -23.02 -22.29 3.51
C ASP A 460 -22.47 -20.98 4.07
N ARG A 461 -21.56 -21.05 5.04
CA ARG A 461 -20.90 -19.86 5.60
C ARG A 461 -20.02 -19.15 4.56
N ALA A 462 -19.31 -19.90 3.73
CA ALA A 462 -18.51 -19.34 2.63
C ALA A 462 -19.42 -18.62 1.61
N LEU A 463 -20.55 -19.24 1.24
CA LEU A 463 -21.54 -18.66 0.32
C LEU A 463 -22.34 -17.51 0.94
N ALA A 464 -22.48 -17.46 2.27
CA ALA A 464 -23.08 -16.30 2.95
C ALA A 464 -22.20 -15.05 2.81
N LEU A 465 -20.87 -15.21 2.79
CA LEU A 465 -19.92 -14.10 2.57
C LEU A 465 -19.78 -13.75 1.08
N GLN A 466 -19.77 -14.75 0.20
CA GLN A 466 -19.68 -14.55 -1.24
C GLN A 466 -20.59 -15.54 -1.99
N PRO A 467 -21.87 -15.20 -2.21
CA PRO A 467 -22.86 -16.10 -2.79
C PRO A 467 -22.48 -16.68 -4.15
N GLY A 468 -21.69 -15.93 -4.95
CA GLY A 468 -21.25 -16.31 -6.29
C GLY A 468 -19.97 -17.16 -6.34
N ASN A 469 -19.38 -17.58 -5.21
CA ASN A 469 -18.11 -18.31 -5.23
C ASN A 469 -18.25 -19.69 -5.93
N PRO A 470 -17.59 -19.94 -7.08
CA PRO A 470 -17.82 -21.14 -7.87
C PRO A 470 -17.31 -22.41 -7.19
N VAL A 471 -16.18 -22.32 -6.49
CA VAL A 471 -15.55 -23.46 -5.80
C VAL A 471 -16.43 -23.94 -4.65
N ALA A 472 -16.91 -23.02 -3.81
CA ALA A 472 -17.79 -23.36 -2.70
C ALA A 472 -19.12 -23.97 -3.17
N ARG A 473 -19.72 -23.43 -4.26
CA ARG A 473 -20.95 -24.00 -4.85
C ARG A 473 -20.74 -25.42 -5.38
N GLN A 474 -19.66 -25.62 -6.14
CA GLN A 474 -19.34 -26.91 -6.73
C GLN A 474 -19.14 -27.99 -5.67
N TRP A 475 -18.35 -27.70 -4.63
CA TRP A 475 -18.12 -28.65 -3.55
C TRP A 475 -19.37 -28.90 -2.72
N LYS A 476 -20.19 -27.87 -2.44
CA LYS A 476 -21.46 -28.06 -1.74
C LYS A 476 -22.37 -29.05 -2.48
N ALA A 477 -22.50 -28.91 -3.80
CA ALA A 477 -23.30 -29.82 -4.62
C ALA A 477 -22.78 -31.28 -4.53
N GLN A 478 -21.45 -31.49 -4.57
CA GLN A 478 -20.86 -32.83 -4.41
C GLN A 478 -21.16 -33.44 -3.03
N VAL A 479 -21.16 -32.63 -1.98
CA VAL A 479 -21.46 -33.10 -0.62
C VAL A 479 -22.94 -33.47 -0.49
N GLU A 480 -23.83 -32.67 -1.08
CA GLU A 480 -25.26 -32.93 -1.10
C GLU A 480 -25.59 -34.22 -1.87
N GLU A 481 -24.92 -34.47 -2.99
CA GLU A 481 -25.02 -35.73 -3.74
C GLU A 481 -24.56 -36.93 -2.89
N ALA A 482 -23.40 -36.82 -2.23
CA ALA A 482 -22.90 -37.87 -1.33
C ALA A 482 -23.83 -38.12 -0.13
N LEU A 483 -24.48 -37.07 0.40
CA LEU A 483 -25.50 -37.18 1.45
C LEU A 483 -26.77 -37.88 0.97
N MET A 484 -27.17 -37.67 -0.29
CA MET A 484 -28.30 -38.39 -0.88
C MET A 484 -27.98 -39.87 -1.07
N LEU A 485 -26.80 -40.19 -1.64
CA LEU A 485 -26.35 -41.57 -1.87
C LEU A 485 -26.15 -42.36 -0.57
N SER A 486 -25.64 -41.72 0.49
CA SER A 486 -25.48 -42.37 1.80
C SER A 486 -26.81 -42.65 2.52
N ARG A 487 -27.90 -41.96 2.15
CA ARG A 487 -29.25 -42.20 2.68
C ARG A 487 -30.00 -43.31 1.96
N THR A 488 -29.59 -43.67 0.73
CA THR A 488 -30.25 -44.67 -0.11
C THR A 488 -29.65 -46.08 0.00
N LEU A 489 -28.57 -46.27 0.77
CA LEU A 489 -27.98 -47.59 1.03
C LEU A 489 -28.77 -48.37 2.10
N PRO A 490 -29.24 -49.61 1.82
CA PRO A 490 -29.94 -50.43 2.82
C PRO A 490 -29.02 -50.83 3.98
N ASN A 491 -29.57 -50.94 5.19
CA ASN A 491 -28.89 -51.21 6.47
C ASN A 491 -28.08 -52.54 6.56
N GLY A 492 -27.88 -53.28 5.47
CA GLY A 492 -27.30 -54.64 5.48
C GLY A 492 -25.78 -54.75 5.33
N TYR A 493 -25.04 -53.66 5.14
CA TYR A 493 -23.58 -53.67 5.05
C TYR A 493 -22.99 -52.49 5.82
N LYS A 494 -22.89 -52.63 7.15
CA LYS A 494 -22.10 -51.76 8.01
C LYS A 494 -21.12 -52.59 8.82
#